data_AF-A0A7X7ABY2-F1
#
_entry.id   AF-A0A7X7ABY2-F1
#
_cell.length_a   1.000
_cell.length_b   1.000
_cell.length_c   1.000
_cell.angle_alpha   90.00
_cell.angle_beta   90.00
_cell.angle_gamma   90.00
#
_symmetry.space_group_name_H-M   'P 1'
#
loop_
_entity.id
_entity.type
_entity.pdbx_description
1 polymer ?
#
loop_
_entity_poly.entity_id
_entity_poly.type
_entity_poly.pdbx_seq_one_letter_code
_entity_poly.pdbx_strand_id
1 'polypeptide(L)'
;MSGCNKAEPENTDAIVSGKIPLVVEEPFDSEKEEVEISGINLNSEEGIKEYLIGEWISDKETLSDYLLTESEINCNMTINQDLNVNLSFYNRYTDEIIGDYMGQINLDSFEGKGDKLPDLISIDLGDSDWPGGDYFFLHRSIYDGKSVMSLFFAGSGNGIFDLLADIHNFEYAPEEILFEKITEEKSQLKPLEDKEFYAVYWGTGSDGKSLWLDEVQWTPTEEYDPDALYPSRMTLYHDDFPESALYGIAKESMSNILGNPMYAGEVYFVQTDKDGNIIDFEDAAYRQYIETINEP
;
A
#
# COMPACT_ATOMS: atom_id res chain seq x y z
N MET A 1 45.77 -57.42 -9.40
CA MET A 1 46.38 -57.99 -10.61
C MET A 1 45.39 -57.81 -11.75
N SER A 2 45.84 -57.16 -12.84
CA SER A 2 45.27 -57.09 -14.21
C SER A 2 43.80 -56.69 -14.38
N GLY A 3 43.39 -55.68 -15.16
CA GLY A 3 44.04 -54.93 -16.24
C GLY A 3 43.35 -55.22 -17.60
N CYS A 4 42.71 -54.18 -18.18
CA CYS A 4 42.51 -53.93 -19.63
C CYS A 4 41.58 -54.88 -20.44
N ASN A 5 40.79 -54.50 -21.46
CA ASN A 5 40.76 -53.33 -22.36
C ASN A 5 39.40 -53.20 -23.09
N LYS A 6 39.05 -51.93 -23.39
CA LYS A 6 38.35 -51.32 -24.55
C LYS A 6 37.57 -52.20 -25.54
N ALA A 7 36.35 -51.76 -25.87
CA ALA A 7 36.03 -51.14 -27.17
C ALA A 7 34.61 -50.53 -27.17
N GLU A 8 34.49 -49.25 -27.48
CA GLU A 8 33.26 -48.66 -28.05
C GLU A 8 33.16 -49.04 -29.53
N PRO A 9 31.94 -49.20 -30.05
CA PRO A 9 31.51 -48.23 -31.04
C PRO A 9 30.04 -47.80 -30.93
N GLU A 10 29.83 -46.59 -31.46
CA GLU A 10 28.61 -45.81 -31.57
C GLU A 10 27.45 -46.46 -32.37
N ASN A 11 26.27 -46.35 -31.76
CA ASN A 11 25.07 -45.68 -32.27
C ASN A 11 24.39 -46.18 -33.56
N THR A 12 23.15 -46.69 -33.46
CA THR A 12 21.91 -45.92 -33.77
C THR A 12 20.64 -46.77 -33.64
N ASP A 13 19.68 -46.16 -32.97
CA ASP A 13 18.23 -46.14 -33.17
C ASP A 13 17.29 -47.32 -32.82
N ALA A 14 16.47 -46.95 -31.82
CA ALA A 14 15.01 -47.05 -31.75
C ALA A 14 14.38 -48.32 -31.20
N ILE A 15 13.93 -48.28 -29.93
CA ILE A 15 12.64 -48.82 -29.50
C ILE A 15 12.02 -47.91 -28.40
N VAL A 16 10.78 -47.51 -28.66
CA VAL A 16 9.83 -46.82 -27.78
C VAL A 16 9.36 -47.75 -26.63
N SER A 17 9.32 -47.28 -25.37
CA SER A 17 8.23 -47.61 -24.43
C SER A 17 8.37 -46.90 -23.07
N GLY A 18 7.37 -46.07 -22.75
CA GLY A 18 6.74 -45.94 -21.43
C GLY A 18 7.58 -45.59 -20.21
N LYS A 19 7.49 -44.32 -19.77
CA LYS A 19 7.29 -43.92 -18.38
C LYS A 19 6.86 -42.45 -18.33
N ILE A 20 5.85 -42.17 -17.54
CA ILE A 20 5.27 -40.86 -17.24
C ILE A 20 6.40 -39.90 -16.82
N PRO A 21 6.57 -38.70 -17.41
CA PRO A 21 7.42 -37.70 -16.81
C PRO A 21 6.67 -37.11 -15.62
N LEU A 22 7.30 -37.18 -14.44
CA LEU A 22 6.99 -36.25 -13.35
C LEU A 22 6.96 -34.84 -13.93
N VAL A 23 5.87 -34.12 -13.73
CA VAL A 23 5.88 -32.66 -13.78
C VAL A 23 6.79 -32.23 -12.64
N VAL A 24 8.05 -31.96 -12.97
CA VAL A 24 8.91 -31.13 -12.14
C VAL A 24 8.38 -29.72 -12.41
N GLU A 25 7.76 -29.11 -11.40
CA GLU A 25 7.51 -27.67 -11.39
C GLU A 25 8.89 -27.01 -11.53
N GLU A 26 9.20 -26.54 -12.73
CA GLU A 26 10.30 -25.61 -12.92
C GLU A 26 9.90 -24.30 -12.23
N PRO A 27 10.79 -23.71 -11.40
CA PRO A 27 10.51 -22.42 -10.81
C PRO A 27 10.28 -21.43 -11.94
N PHE A 28 9.16 -20.73 -11.85
CA PHE A 28 8.77 -19.67 -12.77
C PHE A 28 9.81 -18.55 -12.62
N ASP A 29 10.86 -18.60 -13.44
CA ASP A 29 11.82 -17.52 -13.57
C ASP A 29 11.17 -16.45 -14.45
N SER A 30 10.23 -15.71 -13.85
CA SER A 30 9.82 -14.43 -14.43
C SER A 30 10.96 -13.46 -14.15
N GLU A 31 11.88 -13.34 -15.11
CA GLU A 31 12.61 -12.09 -15.28
C GLU A 31 11.56 -10.99 -15.44
N LYS A 32 11.10 -10.40 -14.32
CA LYS A 32 10.39 -9.13 -14.32
C LYS A 32 11.40 -8.17 -14.98
N GLU A 33 11.09 -7.68 -16.17
CA GLU A 33 11.78 -6.49 -16.70
C GLU A 33 11.70 -5.45 -15.57
N GLU A 34 12.85 -5.15 -14.96
CA GLU A 34 12.98 -3.99 -14.08
C GLU A 34 12.67 -2.77 -14.95
N VAL A 35 11.40 -2.37 -14.95
CA VAL A 35 11.02 -1.03 -15.38
C VAL A 35 11.75 -0.11 -14.40
N GLU A 36 12.81 0.52 -14.85
CA GLU A 36 13.54 1.54 -14.10
C GLU A 36 12.56 2.71 -13.90
N ILE A 37 11.77 2.65 -12.83
CA ILE A 37 10.90 3.75 -12.41
C ILE A 37 11.86 4.87 -12.03
N SER A 38 11.79 6.00 -12.73
CA SER A 38 12.51 7.20 -12.32
C SER A 38 11.85 7.73 -11.04
N GLY A 39 12.18 7.13 -9.92
CA GLY A 39 11.59 7.38 -8.61
C GLY A 39 12.64 7.36 -7.52
N ILE A 40 12.28 7.94 -6.39
CA ILE A 40 13.12 7.98 -5.19
C ILE A 40 13.50 6.55 -4.76
N ASN A 41 14.80 6.31 -4.52
CA ASN A 41 15.29 4.97 -4.18
C ASN A 41 15.02 4.63 -2.70
N LEU A 42 13.84 4.07 -2.39
CA LEU A 42 13.51 3.64 -1.03
C LEU A 42 14.36 2.46 -0.53
N ASN A 43 15.17 1.84 -1.39
CA ASN A 43 16.14 0.80 -0.99
C ASN A 43 17.42 1.37 -0.34
N SER A 44 17.39 2.63 0.10
CA SER A 44 18.49 3.29 0.79
C SER A 44 17.97 4.26 1.84
N GLU A 45 18.73 4.45 2.93
CA GLU A 45 18.36 5.43 3.97
C GLU A 45 18.32 6.85 3.39
N GLU A 46 19.26 7.22 2.52
CA GLU A 46 19.25 8.50 1.81
C GLU A 46 17.98 8.69 0.96
N GLY A 47 17.57 7.66 0.21
CA GLY A 47 16.35 7.77 -0.57
C GLY A 47 15.08 7.80 0.29
N ILE A 48 15.02 7.09 1.42
CA ILE A 48 13.93 7.25 2.40
C ILE A 48 13.88 8.70 2.91
N LYS A 49 15.02 9.32 3.22
CA LYS A 49 15.07 10.74 3.63
C LYS A 49 14.56 11.66 2.53
N GLU A 50 15.01 11.46 1.29
CA GLU A 50 14.53 12.22 0.13
C GLU A 50 13.02 12.06 -0.08
N TYR A 51 12.50 10.85 0.15
CA TYR A 51 11.07 10.57 0.11
C TYR A 51 10.31 11.34 1.17
N LEU A 52 10.77 11.36 2.42
CA LEU A 52 10.06 12.04 3.51
C LEU A 52 10.04 13.58 3.36
N ILE A 53 11.05 14.18 2.76
CA ILE A 53 11.13 15.64 2.59
C ILE A 53 9.97 16.17 1.73
N GLY A 54 9.35 17.26 2.20
CA GLY A 54 8.27 17.95 1.48
C GLY A 54 7.07 18.28 2.36
N GLU A 55 5.97 18.63 1.69
CA GLU A 55 4.67 18.90 2.29
C GLU A 55 3.76 17.70 2.08
N TRP A 56 3.24 17.18 3.18
CA TRP A 56 2.36 16.03 3.27
C TRP A 56 1.02 16.47 3.86
N ILE A 57 -0.08 15.96 3.31
CA ILE A 57 -1.42 16.30 3.74
C ILE A 57 -2.16 15.00 4.05
N SER A 58 -2.72 14.91 5.26
CA SER A 58 -3.72 13.92 5.61
C SER A 58 -5.09 14.61 5.58
N ASP A 59 -5.80 14.45 4.47
CA ASP A 59 -7.16 14.98 4.26
C ASP A 59 -8.18 13.84 4.12
N LYS A 60 -9.22 13.86 4.95
CA LYS A 60 -10.18 12.76 5.10
C LYS A 60 -11.20 12.63 3.97
N GLU A 61 -11.25 13.53 2.99
CA GLU A 61 -12.10 13.35 1.81
C GLU A 61 -11.73 12.12 0.97
N THR A 62 -10.54 11.52 1.22
CA THR A 62 -9.99 10.40 0.47
C THR A 62 -9.47 9.25 1.37
N LEU A 63 -9.86 9.13 2.65
CA LEU A 63 -9.21 8.17 3.58
C LEU A 63 -10.06 6.95 3.98
N SER A 64 -9.34 5.82 4.11
CA SER A 64 -9.80 4.46 4.43
C SER A 64 -10.39 4.37 5.84
N ASP A 65 -11.30 3.42 6.01
CA ASP A 65 -12.06 3.08 7.21
C ASP A 65 -13.34 3.91 7.43
N TYR A 66 -14.47 3.18 7.44
CA TYR A 66 -15.80 3.63 7.85
C TYR A 66 -15.76 4.39 9.19
N LEU A 67 -14.83 4.03 10.06
CA LEU A 67 -14.62 4.62 11.37
C LEU A 67 -14.04 6.05 11.31
N LEU A 68 -13.22 6.38 10.32
CA LEU A 68 -12.55 7.70 10.26
C LEU A 68 -13.34 8.78 9.52
N THR A 69 -14.45 8.40 8.90
CA THR A 69 -15.29 9.27 8.04
C THR A 69 -15.93 10.46 8.77
N GLU A 70 -15.93 10.46 10.11
CA GLU A 70 -16.57 11.50 10.92
C GLU A 70 -15.59 12.53 11.51
N SER A 71 -14.28 12.33 11.40
CA SER A 71 -13.35 13.30 11.96
C SER A 71 -13.26 14.57 11.13
N GLU A 72 -13.37 15.68 11.83
CA GLU A 72 -13.34 17.03 11.25
C GLU A 72 -11.92 17.61 11.19
N ILE A 73 -10.89 16.84 11.58
CA ILE A 73 -9.53 17.35 11.74
C ILE A 73 -8.63 16.82 10.63
N ASN A 74 -7.98 17.75 9.93
CA ASN A 74 -6.93 17.48 8.95
C ASN A 74 -5.55 17.77 9.55
N CYS A 75 -4.51 17.18 8.96
CA CYS A 75 -3.12 17.43 9.34
C CYS A 75 -2.27 17.79 8.12
N ASN A 76 -1.55 18.91 8.22
CA ASN A 76 -0.45 19.25 7.34
C ASN A 76 0.87 18.93 8.04
N MET A 77 1.71 18.14 7.39
CA MET A 77 3.04 17.77 7.85
C MET A 77 4.08 18.30 6.87
N THR A 78 4.99 19.16 7.34
CA THR A 78 6.11 19.67 6.52
C THR A 78 7.43 19.16 7.09
N ILE A 79 8.22 18.49 6.25
CA ILE A 79 9.52 17.92 6.63
C ILE A 79 10.61 18.57 5.79
N ASN A 80 11.62 19.15 6.43
CA ASN A 80 12.74 19.80 5.75
C ASN A 80 13.95 18.86 5.57
N GLN A 81 14.99 19.36 4.89
CA GLN A 81 16.19 18.58 4.55
C GLN A 81 16.96 18.03 5.76
N ASP A 82 16.84 18.69 6.91
CA ASP A 82 17.46 18.26 8.16
C ASP A 82 16.52 17.35 9.00
N LEU A 83 15.43 16.89 8.39
CA LEU A 83 14.34 16.12 9.02
C LEU A 83 13.66 16.85 10.19
N ASN A 84 13.71 18.18 10.24
CA ASN A 84 12.82 18.91 11.14
C ASN A 84 11.40 18.83 10.59
N VAL A 85 10.45 18.57 11.47
CA VAL A 85 9.04 18.42 11.13
C VAL A 85 8.21 19.52 11.77
N ASN A 86 7.23 20.01 11.02
CA ASN A 86 6.13 20.84 11.50
C ASN A 86 4.82 20.12 11.24
N LEU A 87 3.98 19.97 12.26
CA LEU A 87 2.65 19.40 12.19
C LEU A 87 1.63 20.47 12.54
N SER A 88 0.69 20.73 11.64
CA SER A 88 -0.42 21.66 11.86
C SER A 88 -1.74 20.92 11.73
N PHE A 89 -2.52 20.93 12.81
CA PHE A 89 -3.84 20.32 12.88
C PHE A 89 -4.91 21.40 12.84
N TYR A 90 -5.91 21.23 11.99
CA TYR A 90 -6.98 22.22 11.82
C TYR A 90 -8.31 21.55 11.52
N ASN A 91 -9.39 22.22 11.93
CA ASN A 91 -10.74 21.80 11.57
C ASN A 91 -10.99 22.11 10.09
N ARG A 92 -11.35 21.10 9.31
CA ARG A 92 -11.53 21.19 7.86
C ARG A 92 -12.71 22.07 7.41
N TYR A 93 -13.68 22.32 8.29
CA TYR A 93 -14.87 23.10 7.96
C TYR A 93 -14.74 24.58 8.35
N THR A 94 -13.94 24.87 9.37
CA THR A 94 -13.78 26.22 9.92
C THR A 94 -12.40 26.82 9.70
N ASP A 95 -11.43 26.03 9.24
CA ASP A 95 -10.00 26.35 9.19
C ASP A 95 -9.43 26.77 10.57
N GLU A 96 -10.10 26.40 11.66
CA GLU A 96 -9.65 26.70 13.02
C GLU A 96 -8.46 25.80 13.38
N ILE A 97 -7.36 26.43 13.81
CA ILE A 97 -6.15 25.72 14.24
C ILE A 97 -6.44 25.02 15.58
N ILE A 98 -6.28 23.70 15.57
CA ILE A 98 -6.37 22.83 16.75
C ILE A 98 -5.02 22.79 17.48
N GLY A 99 -3.91 22.74 16.73
CA GLY A 99 -2.57 22.81 17.31
C GLY A 99 -1.47 22.79 16.26
N ASP A 100 -0.38 23.47 16.57
CA ASP A 100 0.85 23.52 15.77
C ASP A 100 2.02 23.01 16.60
N TYR A 101 2.76 22.04 16.05
CA TYR A 101 3.84 21.35 16.74
C TYR A 101 5.08 21.32 15.86
N MET A 102 6.25 21.44 16.48
CA MET A 102 7.53 21.40 15.80
C MET A 102 8.44 20.40 16.50
N GLY A 103 9.23 19.69 15.72
CA GLY A 103 10.10 18.65 16.23
C GLY A 103 11.08 18.13 15.19
N GLN A 104 11.52 16.89 15.38
CA GLN A 104 12.45 16.21 14.50
C GLN A 104 12.01 14.77 14.23
N ILE A 105 12.22 14.31 13.00
CA ILE A 105 12.07 12.91 12.62
C ILE A 105 13.41 12.19 12.78
N ASN A 106 13.36 11.05 13.46
CA ASN A 106 14.45 10.09 13.52
C ASN A 106 14.03 8.80 12.80
N LEU A 107 14.95 8.25 12.02
CA LEU A 107 14.75 6.95 11.35
C LEU A 107 15.32 5.84 12.22
N ASP A 108 14.56 4.77 12.42
CA ASP A 108 15.00 3.58 13.14
C ASP A 108 14.49 2.30 12.47
N SER A 109 14.91 1.15 12.99
CA SER A 109 14.38 -0.16 12.59
C SER A 109 13.89 -0.96 13.79
N PHE A 110 12.69 -1.54 13.66
CA PHE A 110 12.06 -2.30 14.75
C PHE A 110 12.89 -3.49 15.25
N GLU A 111 13.53 -4.24 14.34
CA GLU A 111 14.41 -5.37 14.71
C GLU A 111 15.84 -4.94 15.08
N GLY A 112 16.10 -3.63 15.15
CA GLY A 112 17.36 -3.04 15.61
C GLY A 112 18.38 -2.74 14.51
N LYS A 113 19.45 -2.03 14.91
CA LYS A 113 20.48 -1.50 14.00
C LYS A 113 21.33 -2.60 13.36
N GLY A 114 21.23 -2.72 12.04
CA GLY A 114 22.03 -3.56 11.15
C GLY A 114 22.00 -3.02 9.71
N ASP A 115 22.29 -3.83 8.71
CA ASP A 115 22.18 -3.44 7.28
C ASP A 115 20.71 -3.34 6.80
N LYS A 116 19.74 -3.32 7.71
CA LYS A 116 18.31 -3.18 7.40
C LYS A 116 17.96 -1.71 7.20
N LEU A 117 17.13 -1.45 6.20
CA LEU A 117 16.56 -0.13 5.96
C LEU A 117 15.61 0.26 7.10
N PRO A 118 15.52 1.55 7.43
CA PRO A 118 14.53 2.02 8.38
C PRO A 118 13.11 1.65 7.95
N ASP A 119 12.35 1.08 8.85
CA ASP A 119 10.91 0.80 8.72
C ASP A 119 10.07 1.57 9.75
N LEU A 120 10.74 2.35 10.62
CA LEU A 120 10.14 3.16 11.67
C LEU A 120 10.57 4.62 11.56
N ILE A 121 9.59 5.53 11.66
CA ILE A 121 9.81 6.95 11.90
C ILE A 121 9.44 7.28 13.35
N SER A 122 10.34 7.95 14.06
CA SER A 122 10.08 8.50 15.39
C SER A 122 9.97 10.00 15.29
N ILE A 123 8.80 10.54 15.62
CA ILE A 123 8.52 11.97 15.67
C ILE A 123 8.76 12.42 17.11
N ASP A 124 9.82 13.20 17.33
CA ASP A 124 10.13 13.81 18.63
C ASP A 124 9.74 15.28 18.62
N LEU A 125 8.72 15.65 19.41
CA LEU A 125 8.22 17.02 19.53
C LEU A 125 8.81 17.75 20.77
N GLY A 126 9.80 17.16 21.44
CA GLY A 126 10.45 17.71 22.62
C GLY A 126 9.52 17.83 23.84
N ASP A 127 9.64 18.93 24.58
CA ASP A 127 8.84 19.24 25.79
C ASP A 127 7.41 19.74 25.43
N SER A 128 6.75 19.04 24.53
CA SER A 128 5.37 19.28 24.08
C SER A 128 4.38 18.54 24.98
N ASP A 129 3.17 19.07 25.20
CA ASP A 129 2.07 18.36 25.89
C ASP A 129 1.68 17.06 25.16
N TRP A 130 2.04 16.96 23.87
CA TRP A 130 1.95 15.76 23.04
C TRP A 130 3.37 15.30 22.66
N PRO A 131 3.83 14.12 23.11
CA PRO A 131 5.24 13.73 23.00
C PRO A 131 5.70 13.41 21.57
N GLY A 132 4.79 13.37 20.59
CA GLY A 132 5.06 12.85 19.25
C GLY A 132 4.65 11.38 19.16
N GLY A 133 5.53 10.50 18.69
CA GLY A 133 5.27 9.05 18.65
C GLY A 133 6.16 8.28 17.68
N ASP A 134 6.16 6.96 17.83
CA ASP A 134 6.83 6.01 16.94
C ASP A 134 5.82 5.40 15.98
N TYR A 135 6.16 5.37 14.70
CA TYR A 135 5.28 4.91 13.63
C TYR A 135 6.03 4.02 12.65
N PHE A 136 5.48 2.86 12.35
CA PHE A 136 5.87 2.16 11.12
C PHE A 136 5.44 3.01 9.93
N PHE A 137 6.26 3.08 8.89
CA PHE A 137 5.90 3.79 7.67
C PHE A 137 5.98 2.87 6.46
N LEU A 138 5.09 3.10 5.49
CA LEU A 138 5.04 2.34 4.25
C LEU A 138 4.73 3.28 3.09
N HIS A 139 5.49 3.17 2.00
CA HIS A 139 5.12 3.79 0.73
C HIS A 139 3.98 2.99 0.10
N ARG A 140 2.88 3.66 -0.29
CA ARG A 140 1.63 2.97 -0.66
C ARG A 140 1.26 3.08 -2.11
N SER A 141 1.54 4.20 -2.77
CA SER A 141 1.34 4.32 -4.21
C SER A 141 1.89 5.63 -4.75
N ILE A 142 2.02 5.67 -6.07
CA ILE A 142 2.04 6.89 -6.87
C ILE A 142 0.77 6.90 -7.74
N TYR A 143 -0.04 7.96 -7.65
CA TYR A 143 -1.24 8.17 -8.46
C TYR A 143 -1.53 9.65 -8.65
N ASP A 144 -2.09 10.05 -9.80
CA ASP A 144 -2.51 11.45 -10.07
C ASP A 144 -1.49 12.56 -9.78
N GLY A 145 -0.18 12.30 -9.93
CA GLY A 145 0.84 13.29 -9.53
C GLY A 145 0.98 13.44 -8.02
N LYS A 146 0.66 12.39 -7.27
CA LYS A 146 0.79 12.32 -5.81
C LYS A 146 1.50 11.04 -5.42
N SER A 147 2.25 11.10 -4.32
CA SER A 147 2.76 9.94 -3.62
C SER A 147 1.99 9.76 -2.31
N VAL A 148 1.72 8.51 -1.93
CA VAL A 148 1.03 8.16 -0.69
C VAL A 148 1.98 7.47 0.27
N MET A 149 1.90 7.87 1.54
CA MET A 149 2.56 7.23 2.66
C MET A 149 1.51 6.80 3.69
N SER A 150 1.63 5.60 4.24
CA SER A 150 0.91 5.21 5.45
C SER A 150 1.81 5.28 6.66
N LEU A 151 1.26 5.77 7.77
CA LEU A 151 1.85 5.67 9.10
C LEU A 151 0.98 4.78 9.99
N PHE A 152 1.60 3.85 10.70
CA PHE A 152 0.92 2.95 11.64
C PHE A 152 1.56 3.12 13.02
N PHE A 153 0.76 3.39 14.04
CA PHE A 153 1.30 3.63 15.38
C PHE A 153 2.00 2.39 15.93
N ALA A 154 3.28 2.54 16.30
CA ALA A 154 4.15 1.47 16.80
C ALA A 154 4.47 1.62 18.30
N GLY A 155 4.05 2.73 18.92
CA GLY A 155 4.33 3.03 20.32
C GLY A 155 3.30 2.46 21.30
N SER A 156 3.54 2.70 22.59
CA SER A 156 2.56 2.48 23.65
C SER A 156 2.11 3.81 24.24
N GLY A 157 0.81 4.07 24.33
CA GLY A 157 0.25 5.30 24.88
C GLY A 157 -0.32 6.23 23.81
N ASN A 158 -0.31 7.54 24.09
CA ASN A 158 -0.90 8.54 23.22
C ASN A 158 0.12 9.02 22.18
N GLY A 159 -0.30 9.09 20.92
CA GLY A 159 0.48 9.63 19.81
C GLY A 159 -0.03 11.01 19.38
N ILE A 160 0.81 11.83 18.74
CA ILE A 160 0.39 13.16 18.26
C ILE A 160 -0.82 13.08 17.31
N PHE A 161 -0.93 12.01 16.53
CA PHE A 161 -2.05 11.79 15.62
C PHE A 161 -3.34 11.29 16.29
N ASP A 162 -3.37 11.11 17.62
CA ASP A 162 -4.64 10.99 18.36
C ASP A 162 -5.53 12.23 18.14
N LEU A 163 -4.93 13.38 17.82
CA LEU A 163 -5.65 14.59 17.42
C LEU A 163 -6.47 14.42 16.13
N LEU A 164 -6.23 13.39 15.32
CA LEU A 164 -7.05 13.05 14.16
C LEU A 164 -8.29 12.23 14.52
N ALA A 165 -8.34 11.65 15.71
CA ALA A 165 -9.46 10.86 16.17
C ALA A 165 -10.67 11.77 16.44
N ASP A 166 -11.86 11.31 16.03
CA ASP A 166 -13.09 11.91 16.50
C ASP A 166 -13.31 11.51 17.96
N ILE A 167 -13.17 12.48 18.87
CA ILE A 167 -13.37 12.32 20.32
C ILE A 167 -14.76 11.79 20.69
N HIS A 168 -15.73 11.81 19.77
CA HIS A 168 -17.07 11.29 19.99
C HIS A 168 -17.22 9.79 19.69
N ASN A 169 -16.32 9.21 18.89
CA ASN A 169 -16.45 7.82 18.42
C ASN A 169 -15.19 6.95 18.61
N PHE A 170 -13.98 7.54 18.68
CA PHE A 170 -12.72 6.82 18.82
C PHE A 170 -11.91 7.37 19.98
N GLU A 171 -11.54 6.50 20.92
CA GLU A 171 -10.71 6.87 22.08
C GLU A 171 -9.20 6.91 21.75
N TYR A 172 -8.78 6.46 20.56
CA TYR A 172 -7.38 6.27 20.17
C TYR A 172 -7.10 6.69 18.72
N ALA A 173 -5.84 6.93 18.36
CA ALA A 173 -5.39 7.18 17.01
C ALA A 173 -5.92 6.14 16.00
N PRO A 174 -6.13 6.56 14.74
CA PRO A 174 -6.37 5.66 13.63
C PRO A 174 -5.31 4.53 13.55
N GLU A 175 -5.73 3.31 13.21
CA GLU A 175 -4.79 2.19 12.98
C GLU A 175 -3.79 2.50 11.85
N GLU A 176 -4.26 3.19 10.82
CA GLU A 176 -3.49 3.64 9.66
C GLU A 176 -3.81 5.12 9.38
N ILE A 177 -2.78 5.92 9.14
CA ILE A 177 -2.89 7.33 8.79
C ILE A 177 -2.25 7.51 7.41
N LEU A 178 -3.04 7.87 6.40
CA LEU A 178 -2.49 8.12 5.07
C LEU A 178 -2.14 9.61 4.90
N PHE A 179 -0.99 9.85 4.29
CA PHE A 179 -0.53 11.16 3.89
C PHE A 179 -0.28 11.17 2.38
N GLU A 180 -0.75 12.23 1.72
CA GLU A 180 -0.50 12.50 0.31
C GLU A 180 0.52 13.64 0.18
N LYS A 181 1.48 13.47 -0.73
CA LYS A 181 2.42 14.52 -1.16
C LYS A 181 2.25 14.76 -2.64
N ILE A 182 2.08 16.01 -3.05
CA ILE A 182 2.07 16.38 -4.47
C ILE A 182 3.48 16.17 -5.04
N THR A 183 3.57 15.46 -6.15
CA THR A 183 4.82 15.18 -6.86
C THR A 183 4.67 15.42 -8.36
N GLU A 184 5.78 15.45 -9.09
CA GLU A 184 5.75 15.46 -10.56
C GLU A 184 5.75 14.04 -11.15
N GLU A 185 5.82 13.01 -10.29
CA GLU A 185 5.86 11.61 -10.68
C GLU A 185 4.50 11.20 -11.25
N LYS A 186 4.53 10.46 -12.36
CA LYS A 186 3.32 10.00 -13.03
C LYS A 186 3.36 8.52 -13.19
N SER A 187 2.23 7.90 -12.87
CA SER A 187 2.04 6.49 -13.13
C SER A 187 2.30 6.15 -14.61
N GLN A 188 3.09 5.12 -14.84
CA GLN A 188 3.31 4.54 -16.17
C GLN A 188 2.49 3.27 -16.41
N LEU A 189 1.86 2.71 -15.36
CA LEU A 189 0.99 1.56 -15.48
C LEU A 189 -0.20 1.82 -16.40
N LYS A 190 -0.57 0.77 -17.13
CA LYS A 190 -1.75 0.74 -18.00
C LYS A 190 -2.82 -0.15 -17.38
N PRO A 191 -4.10 0.15 -17.63
CA PRO A 191 -5.20 -0.74 -17.29
C PRO A 191 -5.00 -2.16 -17.84
N LEU A 192 -5.34 -3.14 -17.02
CA LEU A 192 -5.40 -4.54 -17.40
C LEU A 192 -6.69 -4.83 -18.18
N GLU A 193 -6.57 -5.58 -19.28
CA GLU A 193 -7.68 -5.92 -20.17
C GLU A 193 -8.18 -7.36 -19.87
N ASP A 194 -9.49 -7.56 -19.88
CA ASP A 194 -10.16 -8.88 -19.74
C ASP A 194 -9.66 -9.68 -18.51
N LYS A 195 -9.56 -9.02 -17.34
CA LYS A 195 -8.96 -9.58 -16.13
C LYS A 195 -9.87 -9.41 -14.90
N GLU A 196 -9.79 -10.39 -14.01
CA GLU A 196 -10.29 -10.32 -12.62
C GLU A 196 -9.09 -10.25 -11.68
N PHE A 197 -9.08 -9.29 -10.76
CA PHE A 197 -7.99 -9.07 -9.82
C PHE A 197 -8.48 -8.31 -8.59
N TYR A 198 -7.63 -8.22 -7.57
CA TYR A 198 -7.86 -7.36 -6.42
C TYR A 198 -7.01 -6.10 -6.55
N ALA A 199 -7.56 -4.97 -6.16
CA ALA A 199 -6.88 -3.70 -6.24
C ALA A 199 -7.24 -2.76 -5.10
N VAL A 200 -6.30 -1.89 -4.74
CA VAL A 200 -6.52 -0.85 -3.75
C VAL A 200 -6.96 0.41 -4.46
N TYR A 201 -8.05 0.98 -3.97
CA TYR A 201 -8.58 2.23 -4.50
C TYR A 201 -7.87 3.42 -3.88
N TRP A 202 -7.49 4.41 -4.68
CA TRP A 202 -6.82 5.63 -4.20
C TRP A 202 -7.56 6.93 -4.51
N GLY A 203 -8.60 6.87 -5.34
CA GLY A 203 -9.40 8.04 -5.67
C GLY A 203 -10.00 7.98 -7.08
N THR A 204 -10.94 8.88 -7.33
CA THR A 204 -11.50 9.09 -8.67
C THR A 204 -10.55 9.93 -9.52
N GLY A 205 -10.43 9.59 -10.79
CA GLY A 205 -9.77 10.44 -11.77
C GLY A 205 -10.47 11.79 -11.93
N SER A 206 -9.73 12.77 -12.46
CA SER A 206 -10.21 14.14 -12.67
C SER A 206 -11.46 14.27 -13.58
N ASP A 207 -11.78 13.22 -14.34
CA ASP A 207 -12.98 13.13 -15.17
C ASP A 207 -14.24 12.69 -14.40
N GLY A 208 -14.08 12.25 -13.15
CA GLY A 208 -15.13 11.68 -12.29
C GLY A 208 -15.72 10.37 -12.83
N LYS A 209 -15.02 9.69 -13.75
CA LYS A 209 -15.49 8.49 -14.48
C LYS A 209 -14.45 7.38 -14.55
N SER A 210 -13.34 7.59 -13.87
CA SER A 210 -12.20 6.69 -13.83
C SER A 210 -11.75 6.53 -12.38
N LEU A 211 -11.10 5.42 -12.04
CA LEU A 211 -10.60 5.12 -10.70
C LEU A 211 -9.09 4.85 -10.75
N TRP A 212 -8.35 5.39 -9.78
CA TRP A 212 -6.95 5.05 -9.55
C TRP A 212 -6.86 3.79 -8.71
N LEU A 213 -6.29 2.74 -9.30
CA LEU A 213 -6.24 1.41 -8.72
C LEU A 213 -4.82 0.85 -8.79
N ASP A 214 -4.36 0.29 -7.68
CA ASP A 214 -3.09 -0.44 -7.56
C ASP A 214 -3.39 -1.94 -7.40
N GLU A 215 -2.86 -2.79 -8.29
CA GLU A 215 -3.09 -4.24 -8.20
C GLU A 215 -2.39 -4.80 -6.96
N VAL A 216 -3.10 -5.60 -6.18
CA VAL A 216 -2.55 -6.24 -5.00
C VAL A 216 -2.83 -7.73 -4.98
N GLN A 217 -1.90 -8.49 -4.41
CA GLN A 217 -2.21 -9.84 -3.97
C GLN A 217 -2.98 -9.76 -2.67
N TRP A 218 -4.29 -9.99 -2.76
CA TRP A 218 -5.13 -10.04 -1.58
C TRP A 218 -5.44 -11.50 -1.22
N THR A 219 -5.06 -11.89 -0.02
CA THR A 219 -5.62 -13.04 0.65
C THR A 219 -6.55 -12.54 1.76
N PRO A 220 -7.72 -13.16 1.96
CA PRO A 220 -8.51 -12.95 3.15
C PRO A 220 -7.65 -12.92 4.40
N THR A 221 -7.96 -12.00 5.33
CA THR A 221 -7.22 -11.88 6.58
C THR A 221 -7.07 -13.25 7.24
N GLU A 222 -5.81 -13.67 7.43
CA GLU A 222 -5.47 -14.83 8.24
C GLU A 222 -6.00 -14.63 9.67
N GLU A 223 -6.19 -15.73 10.41
CA GLU A 223 -6.61 -15.67 11.82
C GLU A 223 -5.77 -14.64 12.59
N TYR A 224 -6.41 -13.81 13.41
CA TYR A 224 -5.76 -12.81 14.26
C TYR A 224 -4.53 -13.41 14.95
N ASP A 225 -3.33 -12.97 14.55
CA ASP A 225 -2.08 -13.32 15.19
C ASP A 225 -1.77 -12.29 16.29
N PRO A 226 -1.90 -12.66 17.59
CA PRO A 226 -1.59 -11.77 18.68
C PRO A 226 -0.09 -11.42 18.79
N ASP A 227 0.77 -12.17 18.09
CA ASP A 227 2.23 -12.04 18.14
C ASP A 227 2.81 -11.43 16.84
N ALA A 228 1.96 -10.85 15.97
CA ALA A 228 2.40 -10.23 14.72
C ALA A 228 3.42 -9.10 14.96
N LEU A 229 4.53 -9.14 14.20
CA LEU A 229 5.61 -8.15 14.30
C LEU A 229 5.22 -6.78 13.72
N TYR A 230 4.35 -6.78 12.70
CA TYR A 230 3.84 -5.60 12.03
C TYR A 230 2.31 -5.56 12.11
N PRO A 231 1.69 -4.37 12.09
CA PRO A 231 0.25 -4.22 11.92
C PRO A 231 -0.26 -5.03 10.72
N SER A 232 -1.37 -5.75 10.89
CA SER A 232 -1.95 -6.61 9.84
C SER A 232 -2.24 -5.87 8.52
N ARG A 233 -2.61 -4.59 8.60
CA ARG A 233 -2.81 -3.74 7.40
C ARG A 233 -1.52 -3.52 6.60
N MET A 234 -0.35 -3.55 7.23
CA MET A 234 0.94 -3.49 6.50
C MET A 234 1.20 -4.76 5.69
N THR A 235 0.67 -5.90 6.13
CA THR A 235 0.91 -7.20 5.49
C THR A 235 -0.10 -7.52 4.39
N LEU A 236 -1.09 -6.65 4.14
CA LEU A 236 -2.06 -6.81 3.04
C LEU A 236 -1.41 -6.64 1.64
N TYR A 237 -0.14 -6.22 1.58
CA TYR A 237 0.56 -5.85 0.37
C TYR A 237 1.86 -6.65 0.29
N HIS A 238 2.06 -7.35 -0.82
CA HIS A 238 3.22 -8.23 -1.02
C HIS A 238 4.29 -7.66 -1.98
N ASP A 239 4.09 -6.47 -2.57
CA ASP A 239 4.98 -5.95 -3.62
C ASP A 239 5.89 -4.78 -3.18
N ASP A 240 7.07 -4.74 -3.79
CA ASP A 240 8.22 -3.89 -3.42
C ASP A 240 8.08 -2.40 -3.79
N PHE A 241 7.08 -2.01 -4.62
CA PHE A 241 6.74 -0.62 -4.92
C PHE A 241 5.41 -0.48 -5.68
N PRO A 242 4.30 -0.12 -5.02
CA PRO A 242 3.01 0.04 -5.68
C PRO A 242 2.91 1.32 -6.55
N GLU A 243 2.36 1.19 -7.75
CA GLU A 243 2.01 2.30 -8.65
C GLU A 243 0.56 2.11 -9.10
N SER A 244 -0.26 3.16 -9.14
CA SER A 244 -1.68 3.01 -9.52
C SER A 244 -1.90 3.22 -11.00
N ALA A 245 -2.69 2.38 -11.67
CA ALA A 245 -3.22 2.66 -13.00
C ALA A 245 -4.57 3.40 -12.94
N LEU A 246 -4.84 4.25 -13.93
CA LEU A 246 -6.13 4.95 -14.07
C LEU A 246 -7.06 4.14 -14.99
N TYR A 247 -8.06 3.49 -14.40
CA TYR A 247 -9.03 2.67 -15.09
C TYR A 247 -10.30 3.45 -15.41
N GLY A 248 -10.75 3.46 -16.66
CA GLY A 248 -12.07 3.98 -17.03
C GLY A 248 -13.18 3.06 -16.53
N ILE A 249 -14.37 3.59 -16.26
CA ILE A 249 -15.54 2.78 -15.90
C ILE A 249 -16.43 2.57 -17.13
N ALA A 250 -16.85 1.32 -17.37
CA ALA A 250 -17.78 1.00 -18.45
C ALA A 250 -19.11 1.74 -18.26
N LYS A 251 -19.69 2.24 -19.34
CA LYS A 251 -20.83 3.17 -19.28
C LYS A 251 -22.05 2.58 -18.57
N GLU A 252 -22.28 1.30 -18.76
CA GLU A 252 -23.36 0.51 -18.16
C GLU A 252 -23.14 0.26 -16.66
N SER A 253 -21.89 0.18 -16.20
CA SER A 253 -21.54 -0.08 -14.80
C SER A 253 -21.37 1.19 -13.97
N MET A 254 -21.20 2.34 -14.63
CA MET A 254 -20.96 3.67 -14.02
C MET A 254 -21.90 3.99 -12.85
N SER A 255 -23.21 3.80 -13.02
CA SER A 255 -24.19 4.14 -11.98
C SER A 255 -24.15 3.19 -10.79
N ASN A 256 -23.73 1.94 -10.99
CA ASN A 256 -23.61 0.97 -9.92
C ASN A 256 -22.35 1.26 -9.10
N ILE A 257 -21.22 1.42 -9.78
CA ILE A 257 -19.90 1.62 -9.17
C ILE A 257 -19.86 2.96 -8.43
N LEU A 258 -20.16 4.07 -9.09
CA LEU A 258 -20.14 5.39 -8.46
C LEU A 258 -21.32 5.65 -7.52
N GLY A 259 -22.32 4.76 -7.51
CA GLY A 259 -23.46 4.83 -6.60
C GLY A 259 -23.15 4.31 -5.20
N ASN A 260 -22.09 3.51 -5.05
CA ASN A 260 -21.66 2.94 -3.78
C ASN A 260 -20.57 3.80 -3.13
N PRO A 261 -20.55 3.93 -1.79
CA PRO A 261 -19.42 4.52 -1.09
C PRO A 261 -18.13 3.74 -1.38
N MET A 262 -17.04 4.46 -1.65
CA MET A 262 -15.70 3.91 -1.86
C MET A 262 -14.73 4.60 -0.91
N TYR A 263 -13.79 3.84 -0.37
CA TYR A 263 -12.86 4.29 0.66
C TYR A 263 -11.43 4.03 0.17
N ALA A 264 -10.64 5.10 0.02
CA ALA A 264 -9.31 4.95 -0.54
C ALA A 264 -8.37 4.30 0.48
N GLY A 265 -7.49 3.41 0.06
CA GLY A 265 -6.70 2.51 0.91
C GLY A 265 -7.36 1.14 1.15
N GLU A 266 -8.66 0.98 0.87
CA GLU A 266 -9.35 -0.32 0.97
C GLU A 266 -9.17 -1.17 -0.30
N VAL A 267 -9.31 -2.49 -0.13
CA VAL A 267 -9.14 -3.48 -1.20
C VAL A 267 -10.48 -3.84 -1.83
N TYR A 268 -10.53 -3.81 -3.15
CA TYR A 268 -11.70 -4.11 -3.96
C TYR A 268 -11.41 -5.26 -4.93
N PHE A 269 -12.39 -6.11 -5.15
CA PHE A 269 -12.44 -6.97 -6.32
C PHE A 269 -12.75 -6.12 -7.56
N VAL A 270 -12.03 -6.36 -8.65
CA VAL A 270 -12.14 -5.63 -9.91
C VAL A 270 -12.26 -6.60 -11.07
N GLN A 271 -13.21 -6.35 -11.96
CA GLN A 271 -13.31 -7.02 -13.26
C GLN A 271 -13.26 -5.99 -14.37
N THR A 272 -12.43 -6.23 -15.40
CA THR A 272 -12.30 -5.34 -16.57
C THR A 272 -12.79 -5.99 -17.86
N ASP A 273 -13.25 -5.15 -18.79
CA ASP A 273 -13.56 -5.57 -20.16
C ASP A 273 -12.29 -5.63 -21.04
N LYS A 274 -12.47 -6.04 -22.30
CA LYS A 274 -11.42 -6.12 -23.33
C LYS A 274 -10.74 -4.79 -23.67
N ASP A 275 -11.33 -3.66 -23.28
CA ASP A 275 -10.81 -2.32 -23.53
C ASP A 275 -10.19 -1.75 -22.22
N GLY A 276 -10.11 -2.56 -21.15
CA GLY A 276 -9.56 -2.21 -19.85
C GLY A 276 -10.49 -1.38 -18.96
N ASN A 277 -11.78 -1.28 -19.30
CA ASN A 277 -12.74 -0.56 -18.47
C ASN A 277 -13.30 -1.44 -17.36
N ILE A 278 -13.51 -0.87 -16.18
CA ILE A 278 -14.12 -1.55 -15.04
C ILE A 278 -15.59 -1.85 -15.36
N ILE A 279 -15.95 -3.14 -15.28
CA ILE A 279 -17.32 -3.62 -15.43
C ILE A 279 -17.92 -4.13 -14.11
N ASP A 280 -17.08 -4.56 -13.16
CA ASP A 280 -17.47 -4.92 -11.79
C ASP A 280 -16.45 -4.37 -10.77
N PHE A 281 -16.95 -3.89 -9.64
CA PHE A 281 -16.14 -3.28 -8.58
C PHE A 281 -16.86 -3.42 -7.23
N GLU A 282 -16.28 -4.19 -6.32
CA GLU A 282 -16.92 -4.56 -5.06
C GLU A 282 -15.89 -4.65 -3.93
N ASP A 283 -16.24 -4.22 -2.73
CA ASP A 283 -15.38 -4.33 -1.55
C ASP A 283 -15.00 -5.81 -1.29
N ALA A 284 -13.71 -6.10 -1.22
CA ALA A 284 -13.21 -7.48 -1.19
C ALA A 284 -13.64 -8.23 0.07
N ALA A 285 -13.63 -7.56 1.22
CA ALA A 285 -14.03 -8.14 2.49
C ALA A 285 -15.54 -8.43 2.54
N TYR A 286 -16.35 -7.50 2.04
CA TYR A 286 -17.79 -7.68 1.91
C TYR A 286 -18.13 -8.83 0.96
N ARG A 287 -17.48 -8.89 -0.21
CA ARG A 287 -17.66 -9.98 -1.17
C ARG A 287 -17.37 -11.33 -0.53
N GLN A 288 -16.23 -11.46 0.16
CA GLN A 288 -15.86 -12.69 0.86
C GLN A 288 -16.89 -13.06 1.94
N TYR A 289 -17.37 -12.09 2.72
CA TYR A 289 -18.41 -12.32 3.73
C TYR A 289 -19.67 -12.90 3.09
N ILE A 290 -20.13 -12.32 1.97
CA ILE A 290 -21.30 -12.80 1.23
C ILE A 290 -21.08 -14.19 0.64
N GLU A 291 -19.90 -14.49 0.10
CA GLU A 291 -19.57 -15.81 -0.42
C GLU A 291 -19.59 -16.86 0.70
N THR A 292 -18.96 -16.56 1.85
CA THR A 292 -18.86 -17.46 3.01
C THR A 292 -20.24 -17.80 3.62
N ILE A 293 -21.14 -16.82 3.74
CA ILE A 293 -22.49 -17.08 4.30
C ILE A 293 -23.42 -17.84 3.33
N ASN A 294 -23.08 -17.89 2.04
CA ASN A 294 -23.86 -18.56 1.01
C ASN A 294 -23.29 -19.93 0.63
N GLU A 295 -22.16 -20.35 1.23
CA GLU A 295 -21.69 -21.73 1.14
C GLU A 295 -22.63 -22.68 1.93
N PRO A 296 -23.18 -23.73 1.29
CA PRO A 296 -24.16 -24.63 1.90
C PRO A 296 -23.61 -25.63 2.92
#